data_AF-A0A832TP08-F1
#
_entry.id   AF-A0A832TP08-F1
#
_cell.length_a   1.000
_cell.length_b   1.000
_cell.length_c   1.000
_cell.angle_alpha   90.00
_cell.angle_beta   90.00
_cell.angle_gamma   90.00
#
_symmetry.space_group_name_H-M   'P 1'
#
loop_
_entity.id
_entity.type
_entity.pdbx_description
1 polymer ?
#
loop_
_entity_poly.entity_id
_entity_poly.type
_entity_poly.pdbx_seq_one_letter_code
_entity_poly.pdbx_strand_id
1 'polypeptide(L)'
;AVRPIADVSLEQFNKANIIKTRIVGDKRGLLIAGSPGGGKTTLAQSIATYLAEHGYVVKTMEAPRELQVPDHITQYTSLDGSMENTADVLLLVRPDYVIFDELRKNEDFRVFADMRLAGIGMIGVIHAIGAHDALQRFSDRVDFGVLPQIINTIIFVDKGEITNIYDVGFTIKVPEGMSSEINLRPVTTVSDYETGDLVFEIFKYDGETIVMPVMSAGTAPAPLKTPAPLKEEENTQWKILEKEIQREIGRYTDGYVDVHMLSDSKAVVYIEDKDVPAAIGKGGKNIAAIVNKVGIGIDIRPRTELEKVPAAPVQEEELQLGGGVKIRMDKKQLAIICPEQSGKIVDVFSGKEYLFTATVNDSGEIHLAKNSTIAQELIKRYNEGDSIKLRPV
;
A
#
# COMPACT_ATOMS: atom_id res chain seq x y z
N ALA A 1 -26.45 11.79 -40.22
CA ALA A 1 -24.99 11.68 -40.44
C ALA A 1 -24.29 12.08 -39.16
N VAL A 2 -23.69 11.13 -38.45
CA VAL A 2 -22.89 11.41 -37.26
C VAL A 2 -21.62 12.10 -37.73
N ARG A 3 -21.30 13.27 -37.17
CA ARG A 3 -20.07 14.01 -37.53
C ARG A 3 -18.86 13.14 -37.18
N PRO A 4 -17.81 13.07 -38.03
CA PRO A 4 -16.57 12.42 -37.66
C PRO A 4 -16.05 13.07 -36.38
N ILE A 5 -15.85 12.27 -35.33
CA ILE A 5 -15.05 12.70 -34.18
C ILE A 5 -13.65 12.94 -34.75
N ALA A 6 -13.09 14.12 -34.50
CA ALA A 6 -11.80 14.51 -35.03
C ALA A 6 -10.75 13.42 -34.74
N ASP A 7 -9.94 13.06 -35.75
CA ASP A 7 -8.70 12.31 -35.53
C ASP A 7 -7.78 13.17 -34.67
N VAL A 8 -7.89 12.99 -33.36
CA VAL A 8 -7.00 13.62 -32.39
C VAL A 8 -5.73 12.81 -32.40
N SER A 9 -4.61 13.45 -32.74
CA SER A 9 -3.31 12.78 -32.67
C SER A 9 -2.83 12.77 -31.23
N LEU A 10 -2.06 11.74 -30.83
CA LEU A 10 -1.57 11.61 -29.45
C LEU A 10 -0.77 12.85 -29.00
N GLU A 11 -0.11 13.54 -29.93
CA GLU A 11 0.66 14.77 -29.71
C GLU A 11 -0.19 15.94 -29.19
N GLN A 12 -1.50 15.93 -29.43
CA GLN A 12 -2.40 17.02 -29.01
C GLN A 12 -2.71 16.98 -27.52
N PHE A 13 -2.41 15.88 -26.83
CA PHE A 13 -2.60 15.76 -25.39
C PHE A 13 -1.45 16.42 -24.60
N ASN A 14 -1.78 17.17 -23.56
CA ASN A 14 -0.84 17.90 -22.69
C ASN A 14 0.32 17.05 -22.12
N LYS A 15 0.12 15.73 -21.91
CA LYS A 15 1.12 14.80 -21.35
C LYS A 15 1.57 13.71 -22.34
N ALA A 16 1.46 13.97 -23.65
CA ALA A 16 1.74 13.00 -24.72
C ALA A 16 3.09 12.30 -24.59
N ASN A 17 4.18 13.05 -24.33
CA ASN A 17 5.53 12.49 -24.26
C ASN A 17 5.69 11.45 -23.13
N ILE A 18 5.00 11.67 -22.00
CA ILE A 18 5.01 10.75 -20.88
C ILE A 18 4.32 9.45 -21.31
N ILE A 19 3.13 9.56 -21.91
CA ILE A 19 2.39 8.39 -22.41
C ILE A 19 3.22 7.59 -23.40
N LYS A 20 3.82 8.25 -24.40
CA LYS A 20 4.68 7.61 -25.41
C LYS A 20 5.82 6.82 -24.78
N THR A 21 6.50 7.41 -23.80
CA THR A 21 7.60 6.73 -23.09
C THR A 21 7.11 5.47 -22.37
N ARG A 22 5.91 5.51 -21.78
CA ARG A 22 5.32 4.38 -21.06
C ARG A 22 4.91 3.23 -21.98
N ILE A 23 4.21 3.54 -23.06
CA ILE A 23 3.69 2.54 -24.00
C ILE A 23 4.76 1.96 -24.93
N VAL A 24 5.92 2.61 -25.11
CA VAL A 24 7.03 2.04 -25.88
C VAL A 24 8.01 1.26 -24.98
N GLY A 25 8.10 1.62 -23.69
CA GLY A 25 8.99 0.97 -22.73
C GLY A 25 8.44 -0.35 -22.15
N ASP A 26 8.92 -0.69 -20.96
CA ASP A 26 8.57 -1.94 -20.27
C ASP A 26 7.20 -1.88 -19.56
N LYS A 27 6.65 -0.68 -19.39
CA LYS A 27 5.40 -0.43 -18.65
C LYS A 27 4.17 -0.60 -19.56
N ARG A 28 3.96 -1.83 -20.05
CA ARG A 28 2.94 -2.17 -21.07
C ARG A 28 1.53 -2.45 -20.55
N GLY A 29 1.25 -2.18 -19.28
CA GLY A 29 -0.07 -2.32 -18.64
C GLY A 29 -0.62 -0.96 -18.26
N LEU A 30 -1.54 -0.44 -19.06
CA LEU A 30 -2.06 0.92 -18.93
C LEU A 30 -3.58 0.91 -18.76
N LEU A 31 -4.08 1.66 -17.79
CA LEU A 31 -5.51 1.95 -17.66
C LEU A 31 -5.79 3.40 -17.97
N ILE A 32 -6.85 3.65 -18.74
CA ILE A 32 -7.42 4.96 -18.99
C ILE A 32 -8.72 5.05 -18.20
N ALA A 33 -8.71 5.86 -17.16
CA ALA A 33 -9.79 6.07 -16.22
C ALA A 33 -10.41 7.47 -16.34
N GLY A 34 -11.60 7.64 -15.79
CA GLY A 34 -12.32 8.92 -15.79
C GLY A 34 -13.82 8.77 -16.07
N SER A 35 -14.55 9.87 -15.86
CA SER A 35 -16.00 9.91 -16.01
C SER A 35 -16.46 9.55 -17.44
N PRO A 36 -17.69 9.03 -17.60
CA PRO A 36 -18.30 8.86 -18.92
C PRO A 36 -18.26 10.16 -19.73
N GLY A 37 -17.93 10.07 -21.02
CA GLY A 37 -17.79 11.25 -21.89
C GLY A 37 -16.52 12.10 -21.66
N GLY A 38 -15.61 11.68 -20.77
CA GLY A 38 -14.38 12.41 -20.47
C GLY A 38 -13.29 12.39 -21.56
N GLY A 39 -13.50 11.71 -22.69
CA GLY A 39 -12.51 11.62 -23.78
C GLY A 39 -11.56 10.40 -23.72
N LYS A 40 -11.85 9.41 -22.87
CA LYS A 40 -11.02 8.21 -22.69
C LYS A 40 -10.86 7.39 -23.97
N THR A 41 -11.97 7.10 -24.65
CA THR A 41 -11.99 6.34 -25.91
C THR A 41 -11.18 7.07 -26.99
N THR A 42 -11.26 8.41 -27.06
CA THR A 42 -10.44 9.22 -27.97
C THR A 42 -8.95 9.08 -27.67
N LEU A 43 -8.55 9.08 -26.39
CA LEU A 43 -7.16 8.82 -26.01
C LEU A 43 -6.73 7.38 -26.38
N ALA A 44 -7.59 6.39 -26.14
CA ALA A 44 -7.34 5.00 -26.50
C ALA A 44 -7.12 4.83 -28.01
N GLN A 45 -7.96 5.46 -28.84
CA GLN A 45 -7.80 5.52 -30.31
C GLN A 45 -6.45 6.13 -30.70
N SER A 46 -6.12 7.28 -30.12
CA SER A 46 -4.87 8.00 -30.39
C SER A 46 -3.64 7.15 -30.07
N ILE A 47 -3.67 6.42 -28.94
CA ILE A 47 -2.60 5.51 -28.54
C ILE A 47 -2.52 4.30 -29.49
N ALA A 48 -3.65 3.73 -29.90
CA ALA A 48 -3.70 2.61 -30.82
C ALA A 48 -3.05 2.96 -32.17
N THR A 49 -3.43 4.10 -32.74
CA THR A 49 -2.88 4.62 -33.99
C THR A 49 -1.39 4.90 -33.86
N TYR A 50 -0.97 5.58 -32.79
CA TYR A 50 0.43 5.85 -32.53
C TYR A 50 1.27 4.56 -32.47
N LEU A 51 0.83 3.54 -31.72
CA LEU A 51 1.54 2.27 -31.61
C LEU A 51 1.65 1.56 -32.97
N ALA A 52 0.57 1.54 -33.75
CA ALA A 52 0.57 0.90 -35.06
C ALA A 52 1.50 1.62 -36.05
N GLU A 53 1.52 2.96 -36.05
CA GLU A 53 2.46 3.77 -36.84
C GLU A 53 3.93 3.55 -36.43
N HIS A 54 4.18 3.13 -35.20
CA HIS A 54 5.52 2.80 -34.69
C HIS A 54 5.87 1.31 -34.86
N GLY A 55 5.12 0.58 -35.69
CA GLY A 55 5.45 -0.78 -36.12
C GLY A 55 4.95 -1.89 -35.19
N TYR A 56 4.17 -1.58 -34.16
CA TYR A 56 3.57 -2.59 -33.29
C TYR A 56 2.32 -3.21 -33.92
N VAL A 57 2.13 -4.52 -33.70
CA VAL A 57 0.90 -5.22 -34.07
C VAL A 57 -0.17 -4.91 -33.02
N VAL A 58 -1.06 -3.98 -33.33
CA VAL A 58 -2.17 -3.57 -32.46
C VAL A 58 -3.47 -4.24 -32.89
N LYS A 59 -4.27 -4.68 -31.91
CA LYS A 59 -5.65 -5.16 -32.08
C LYS A 59 -6.55 -4.47 -31.05
N THR A 60 -7.85 -4.40 -31.32
CA THR A 60 -8.82 -3.88 -30.35
C THR A 60 -9.84 -4.93 -29.94
N MET A 61 -10.36 -4.81 -28.74
CA MET A 61 -11.49 -5.57 -28.20
C MET A 61 -12.51 -4.55 -27.66
N GLU A 62 -13.73 -4.58 -28.19
CA GLU A 62 -14.76 -3.59 -27.85
C GLU A 62 -16.17 -4.13 -28.12
N ALA A 63 -17.12 -3.78 -27.26
CA ALA A 63 -18.53 -4.06 -27.48
C ALA A 63 -19.40 -2.98 -26.83
N PRO A 64 -20.10 -2.12 -27.60
CA PRO A 64 -20.16 -2.08 -29.07
C PRO A 64 -18.87 -1.53 -29.72
N ARG A 65 -18.76 -1.61 -31.06
CA ARG A 65 -17.64 -1.02 -31.80
C ARG A 65 -17.79 0.50 -31.90
N GLU A 66 -16.98 1.23 -31.16
CA GLU A 66 -16.97 2.69 -31.08
C GLU A 66 -15.63 3.29 -31.52
N LEU A 67 -14.53 2.54 -31.38
CA LEU A 67 -13.19 2.95 -31.78
C LEU A 67 -13.14 3.26 -33.29
N GLN A 68 -12.68 4.46 -33.63
CA GLN A 68 -12.34 4.85 -34.98
C GLN A 68 -10.82 4.74 -35.10
N VAL A 69 -10.35 3.69 -35.78
CA VAL A 69 -8.92 3.39 -35.96
C VAL A 69 -8.65 3.04 -37.42
N PRO A 70 -7.40 3.19 -37.91
CA PRO A 70 -7.05 2.83 -39.28
C PRO A 70 -7.34 1.36 -39.61
N ASP A 71 -7.67 1.08 -40.88
CA ASP A 71 -8.08 -0.26 -41.37
C ASP A 71 -7.09 -1.40 -41.08
N HIS A 72 -5.80 -1.08 -40.91
CA HIS A 72 -4.77 -2.08 -40.59
C HIS A 72 -4.82 -2.54 -39.12
N ILE A 73 -5.50 -1.79 -38.23
CA ILE A 73 -5.78 -2.20 -36.85
C ILE A 73 -7.06 -3.03 -36.86
N THR A 74 -6.92 -4.34 -36.67
CA THR A 74 -8.07 -5.25 -36.64
C THR A 74 -8.83 -5.09 -35.33
N GLN A 75 -10.13 -4.84 -35.44
CA GLN A 75 -11.02 -4.67 -34.29
C GLN A 75 -11.88 -5.91 -34.09
N TYR A 76 -11.90 -6.42 -32.86
CA TYR A 76 -12.70 -7.56 -32.46
C TYR A 76 -13.85 -7.13 -31.56
N THR A 77 -15.01 -7.74 -31.81
CA THR A 77 -16.14 -7.74 -30.87
C THR A 77 -16.13 -9.04 -30.07
N SER A 78 -17.12 -9.23 -29.20
CA SER A 78 -17.33 -10.50 -28.51
C SER A 78 -17.60 -11.65 -29.51
N LEU A 79 -16.76 -12.68 -29.47
CA LEU A 79 -16.93 -13.91 -30.24
C LEU A 79 -17.88 -14.85 -29.48
N ASP A 80 -18.92 -15.32 -30.16
CA ASP A 80 -20.01 -16.10 -29.55
C ASP A 80 -20.60 -15.42 -28.28
N GLY A 81 -20.60 -14.08 -28.27
CA GLY A 81 -21.14 -13.29 -27.17
C GLY A 81 -20.21 -13.13 -25.96
N SER A 82 -18.99 -13.69 -25.98
CA SER A 82 -18.01 -13.57 -24.90
C SER A 82 -16.73 -12.85 -25.35
N MET A 83 -16.20 -11.96 -24.50
CA MET A 83 -14.87 -11.37 -24.69
C MET A 83 -13.74 -12.34 -24.35
N GLU A 84 -14.01 -13.35 -23.51
CA GLU A 84 -13.05 -14.40 -23.18
C GLU A 84 -12.68 -15.21 -24.42
N ASN A 85 -13.66 -15.59 -25.23
CA ASN A 85 -13.43 -16.30 -26.50
C ASN A 85 -12.57 -15.46 -27.47
N THR A 86 -12.81 -14.14 -27.52
CA THR A 86 -12.00 -13.22 -28.31
C THR A 86 -10.57 -13.17 -27.81
N ALA A 87 -10.37 -13.14 -26.48
CA ALA A 87 -9.05 -13.18 -25.87
C ALA A 87 -8.30 -14.49 -26.17
N ASP A 88 -8.99 -15.64 -26.12
CA ASP A 88 -8.40 -16.95 -26.44
C ASP A 88 -7.84 -16.97 -27.87
N VAL A 89 -8.56 -16.41 -28.84
CA VAL A 89 -8.07 -16.28 -30.21
C VAL A 89 -6.87 -15.34 -30.28
N LEU A 90 -6.91 -14.20 -29.58
CA LEU A 90 -5.82 -13.24 -29.56
C LEU A 90 -4.55 -13.79 -28.88
N LEU A 91 -4.70 -14.67 -27.89
CA LEU A 91 -3.58 -15.36 -27.24
C LEU A 91 -2.85 -16.33 -28.19
N LEU A 92 -3.52 -16.83 -29.25
CA LEU A 92 -2.90 -17.61 -30.31
C LEU A 92 -2.14 -16.73 -31.31
N VAL A 93 -2.69 -15.55 -31.62
CA VAL A 93 -2.07 -14.58 -32.56
C VAL A 93 -0.90 -13.83 -31.91
N ARG A 94 -0.96 -13.60 -30.59
CA ARG A 94 0.00 -12.83 -29.79
C ARG A 94 0.35 -11.46 -30.40
N PRO A 95 -0.63 -10.54 -30.52
CA PRO A 95 -0.33 -9.17 -30.90
C PRO A 95 0.59 -8.51 -29.85
N ASP A 96 1.30 -7.45 -30.24
CA ASP A 96 2.12 -6.66 -29.31
C ASP A 96 1.23 -5.92 -28.31
N TYR A 97 0.11 -5.37 -28.78
CA TYR A 97 -0.84 -4.61 -27.97
C TYR A 97 -2.29 -4.96 -28.26
N VAL A 98 -3.09 -4.94 -27.21
CA VAL A 98 -4.55 -4.98 -27.28
C VAL A 98 -5.15 -3.79 -26.54
N ILE A 99 -5.98 -3.03 -27.27
CA ILE A 99 -6.81 -1.98 -26.71
C ILE A 99 -8.14 -2.61 -26.31
N PHE A 100 -8.41 -2.69 -25.02
CA PHE A 100 -9.68 -3.17 -24.50
C PHE A 100 -10.53 -1.96 -24.12
N ASP A 101 -11.41 -1.55 -25.03
CA ASP A 101 -12.31 -0.44 -24.77
C ASP A 101 -13.49 -0.92 -23.92
N GLU A 102 -13.69 -0.23 -22.82
CA GLU A 102 -14.79 -0.40 -21.87
C GLU A 102 -14.79 -1.71 -21.06
N LEU A 103 -13.89 -1.79 -20.07
CA LEU A 103 -13.90 -2.80 -19.02
C LEU A 103 -15.09 -2.58 -18.06
N ARG A 104 -16.09 -3.47 -18.10
CA ARG A 104 -17.33 -3.34 -17.30
C ARG A 104 -17.63 -4.55 -16.45
N LYS A 105 -17.54 -5.74 -17.04
CA LYS A 105 -17.94 -7.00 -16.43
C LYS A 105 -16.77 -7.61 -15.67
N ASN A 106 -17.09 -8.44 -14.69
CA ASN A 106 -16.09 -9.19 -13.92
C ASN A 106 -15.13 -10.00 -14.81
N GLU A 107 -15.63 -10.56 -15.90
CA GLU A 107 -14.86 -11.35 -16.87
C GLU A 107 -13.82 -10.49 -17.61
N ASP A 108 -14.16 -9.24 -17.95
CA ASP A 108 -13.27 -8.34 -18.70
C ASP A 108 -11.97 -8.07 -17.93
N PHE A 109 -12.05 -7.89 -16.60
CA PHE A 109 -10.88 -7.66 -15.74
C PHE A 109 -9.97 -8.88 -15.67
N ARG A 110 -10.54 -10.08 -15.65
CA ARG A 110 -9.78 -11.33 -15.68
C ARG A 110 -9.11 -11.52 -17.03
N VAL A 111 -9.83 -11.31 -18.13
CA VAL A 111 -9.27 -11.33 -19.49
C VAL A 111 -8.10 -10.36 -19.61
N PHE A 112 -8.25 -9.13 -19.13
CA PHE A 112 -7.18 -8.14 -19.13
C PHE A 112 -5.93 -8.65 -18.39
N ALA A 113 -6.12 -9.22 -17.20
CA ALA A 113 -5.03 -9.77 -16.40
C ALA A 113 -4.33 -10.93 -17.10
N ASP A 114 -5.08 -11.90 -17.62
CA ASP A 114 -4.55 -13.11 -18.26
C ASP A 114 -3.75 -12.76 -19.52
N MET A 115 -4.27 -11.85 -20.36
CA MET A 115 -3.56 -11.37 -21.55
C MET A 115 -2.27 -10.63 -21.19
N ARG A 116 -2.31 -9.80 -20.13
CA ARG A 116 -1.14 -9.05 -19.70
C ARG A 116 -0.04 -9.94 -19.13
N LEU A 117 -0.41 -10.95 -18.35
CA LEU A 117 0.50 -11.96 -17.82
C LEU A 117 1.09 -12.86 -18.92
N ALA A 118 0.37 -13.04 -20.03
CA ALA A 118 0.88 -13.70 -21.24
C ALA A 118 1.88 -12.85 -22.04
N GLY A 119 2.17 -11.62 -21.61
CA GLY A 119 3.16 -10.72 -22.21
C GLY A 119 2.60 -9.76 -23.26
N ILE A 120 1.29 -9.77 -23.50
CA ILE A 120 0.62 -8.82 -24.40
C ILE A 120 0.54 -7.46 -23.69
N GLY A 121 0.87 -6.37 -24.39
CA GLY A 121 0.65 -5.02 -23.87
C GLY A 121 -0.84 -4.70 -23.84
N MET A 122 -1.35 -4.28 -22.69
CA MET A 122 -2.78 -4.07 -22.48
C MET A 122 -3.06 -2.60 -22.18
N ILE A 123 -3.99 -2.01 -22.93
CA ILE A 123 -4.53 -0.67 -22.70
C ILE A 123 -6.03 -0.80 -22.47
N GLY A 124 -6.46 -0.59 -21.23
CA GLY A 124 -7.85 -0.79 -20.81
C GLY A 124 -8.54 0.52 -20.54
N VAL A 125 -9.75 0.70 -21.05
CA VAL A 125 -10.58 1.87 -20.74
C VAL A 125 -11.58 1.50 -19.65
N ILE A 126 -11.66 2.32 -18.60
CA ILE A 126 -12.52 2.05 -17.43
C ILE A 126 -13.23 3.31 -16.94
N HIS A 127 -14.45 3.14 -16.45
CA HIS A 127 -15.16 4.16 -15.68
C HIS A 127 -14.78 4.08 -14.21
N ALA A 128 -13.92 4.99 -13.75
CA ALA A 128 -13.54 5.10 -12.35
C ALA A 128 -13.37 6.56 -11.93
N ILE A 129 -13.73 6.86 -10.68
CA ILE A 129 -13.67 8.22 -10.11
C ILE A 129 -12.30 8.48 -9.44
N GLY A 130 -11.58 7.41 -9.07
CA GLY A 130 -10.24 7.49 -8.48
C GLY A 130 -9.44 6.22 -8.72
N ALA A 131 -8.11 6.30 -8.54
CA ALA A 131 -7.21 5.19 -8.82
C ALA A 131 -7.49 3.96 -7.94
N HIS A 132 -7.97 4.16 -6.71
CA HIS A 132 -8.42 3.07 -5.84
C HIS A 132 -9.59 2.28 -6.45
N ASP A 133 -10.66 2.95 -6.90
CA ASP A 133 -11.81 2.29 -7.57
C ASP A 133 -11.37 1.55 -8.84
N ALA A 134 -10.46 2.16 -9.62
CA ALA A 134 -9.91 1.52 -10.82
C ALA A 134 -9.18 0.20 -10.49
N LEU A 135 -8.35 0.18 -9.44
CA LEU A 135 -7.61 -1.02 -9.03
C LEU A 135 -8.45 -2.04 -8.26
N GLN A 136 -9.39 -1.58 -7.44
CA GLN A 136 -10.25 -2.46 -6.64
C GLN A 136 -11.03 -3.44 -7.52
N ARG A 137 -11.46 -3.03 -8.72
CA ARG A 137 -12.15 -3.93 -9.66
C ARG A 137 -11.31 -5.11 -10.15
N PHE A 138 -9.99 -4.98 -10.18
CA PHE A 138 -9.08 -6.08 -10.52
C PHE A 138 -8.86 -7.02 -9.32
N SER A 139 -9.03 -6.50 -8.10
CA SER A 139 -8.68 -7.22 -6.88
C SER A 139 -9.60 -8.38 -6.53
N ASP A 140 -10.85 -8.35 -7.00
CA ASP A 140 -11.77 -9.49 -6.88
C ASP A 140 -11.30 -10.73 -7.67
N ARG A 141 -10.29 -10.57 -8.54
CA ARG A 141 -9.85 -11.59 -9.52
C ARG A 141 -8.37 -11.90 -9.44
N VAL A 142 -7.56 -10.92 -9.04
CA VAL A 142 -6.11 -11.05 -8.94
C VAL A 142 -5.64 -10.55 -7.58
N ASP A 143 -4.69 -11.26 -6.98
CA ASP A 143 -3.99 -10.77 -5.79
C ASP A 143 -3.36 -9.39 -6.04
N PHE A 144 -3.55 -8.47 -5.10
CA PHE A 144 -2.94 -7.14 -5.12
C PHE A 144 -1.42 -7.17 -5.31
N GLY A 145 -0.73 -8.20 -4.83
CA GLY A 145 0.71 -8.36 -5.05
C GLY A 145 1.12 -8.57 -6.51
N VAL A 146 0.19 -8.99 -7.38
CA VAL A 146 0.42 -9.20 -8.82
C VAL A 146 0.00 -7.99 -9.64
N LEU A 147 -0.84 -7.09 -9.09
CA LEU A 147 -1.32 -5.92 -9.84
C LEU A 147 -0.22 -5.08 -10.47
N PRO A 148 0.94 -4.81 -9.83
CA PRO A 148 2.02 -4.04 -10.48
C PRO A 148 2.58 -4.68 -11.76
N GLN A 149 2.40 -5.99 -11.94
CA GLN A 149 2.79 -6.70 -13.16
C GLN A 149 1.74 -6.54 -14.27
N ILE A 150 0.47 -6.35 -13.88
CA ILE A 150 -0.67 -6.23 -14.80
C ILE A 150 -0.91 -4.76 -15.19
N ILE A 151 -0.90 -3.87 -14.20
CA ILE A 151 -1.16 -2.45 -14.36
C ILE A 151 0.05 -1.74 -13.79
N ASN A 152 0.72 -0.95 -14.62
CA ASN A 152 1.88 -0.17 -14.23
C ASN A 152 1.57 1.33 -14.24
N THR A 153 0.56 1.74 -14.99
CA THR A 153 0.21 3.14 -15.21
C THR A 153 -1.30 3.32 -15.31
N ILE A 154 -1.83 4.30 -14.58
CA ILE A 154 -3.25 4.70 -14.65
C ILE A 154 -3.30 6.16 -15.07
N ILE A 155 -4.04 6.47 -16.13
CA ILE A 155 -4.19 7.80 -16.69
C ILE A 155 -5.62 8.25 -16.47
N PHE A 156 -5.83 9.39 -15.82
CA PHE A 156 -7.14 9.99 -15.68
C PHE A 156 -7.36 11.03 -16.77
N VAL A 157 -8.52 10.94 -17.42
CA VAL A 157 -8.95 11.87 -18.47
C VAL A 157 -10.26 12.52 -18.06
N ASP A 158 -10.28 13.85 -18.08
CA ASP A 158 -11.50 14.65 -17.92
C ASP A 158 -11.59 15.67 -19.05
N LYS A 159 -12.75 15.75 -19.69
CA LYS A 159 -13.05 16.68 -20.81
C LYS A 159 -11.98 16.71 -21.92
N GLY A 160 -11.36 15.56 -22.21
CA GLY A 160 -10.33 15.44 -23.25
C GLY A 160 -8.91 15.84 -22.80
N GLU A 161 -8.72 16.22 -21.54
CA GLU A 161 -7.41 16.54 -20.97
C GLU A 161 -6.96 15.46 -20.00
N ILE A 162 -5.64 15.22 -19.94
CA ILE A 162 -5.07 14.30 -18.96
C ILE A 162 -4.88 15.06 -17.65
N THR A 163 -5.62 14.67 -16.63
CA THR A 163 -5.58 15.31 -15.31
C THR A 163 -4.44 14.72 -14.47
N ASN A 164 -4.46 13.41 -14.23
CA ASN A 164 -3.47 12.72 -13.40
C ASN A 164 -2.88 11.50 -14.11
N ILE A 165 -1.64 11.18 -13.77
CA ILE A 165 -0.97 9.94 -14.16
C ILE A 165 -0.44 9.32 -12.88
N TYR A 166 -0.86 8.08 -12.60
CA TYR A 166 -0.41 7.34 -11.43
C TYR A 166 0.46 6.15 -11.83
N ASP A 167 1.47 5.91 -11.01
CA ASP A 167 2.36 4.77 -11.11
C ASP A 167 1.95 3.72 -10.10
N VAL A 168 1.79 2.48 -10.59
CA VAL A 168 1.53 1.32 -9.74
C VAL A 168 2.83 0.53 -9.62
N GLY A 169 3.31 0.40 -8.39
CA GLY A 169 4.60 -0.20 -8.06
C GLY A 169 4.47 -1.32 -7.03
N PHE A 170 5.53 -2.11 -6.93
CA PHE A 170 5.69 -3.15 -5.92
C PHE A 170 6.92 -2.83 -5.06
N THR A 171 6.77 -2.90 -3.75
CA THR A 171 7.89 -2.75 -2.81
C THR A 171 7.70 -3.63 -1.59
N ILE A 172 8.80 -3.98 -0.92
CA ILE A 172 8.78 -4.68 0.36
C ILE A 172 9.17 -3.66 1.43
N LYS A 173 8.21 -3.26 2.24
CA LYS A 173 8.42 -2.28 3.32
C LYS A 173 7.45 -2.52 4.46
N VAL A 174 7.62 -1.76 5.54
CA VAL A 174 6.59 -1.63 6.58
C VAL A 174 5.53 -0.68 6.03
N PRO A 175 4.26 -1.10 5.87
CA PRO A 175 3.21 -0.22 5.41
C PRO A 175 3.03 0.98 6.35
N GLU A 176 2.59 2.11 5.81
CA GLU A 176 2.24 3.26 6.66
C GLU A 176 1.15 2.87 7.67
N GLY A 177 1.13 3.50 8.84
CA GLY A 177 0.13 3.21 9.89
C GLY A 177 0.35 1.92 10.70
N MET A 178 1.38 1.11 10.41
CA MET A 178 1.77 -0.04 11.25
C MET A 178 2.99 0.28 12.14
N SER A 179 2.99 -0.23 13.38
CA SER A 179 4.15 -0.13 14.27
C SER A 179 5.32 -0.98 13.76
N SER A 180 6.53 -0.46 13.94
CA SER A 180 7.80 -0.96 13.36
C SER A 180 8.32 -2.26 13.99
N GLU A 181 7.47 -3.05 14.66
CA GLU A 181 7.82 -4.39 15.13
C GLU A 181 7.80 -5.36 13.94
N ILE A 182 8.84 -5.25 13.11
CA ILE A 182 9.30 -6.13 12.02
C ILE A 182 8.18 -6.97 11.40
N ASN A 183 7.47 -6.36 10.46
CA ASN A 183 6.63 -7.06 9.50
C ASN A 183 6.84 -6.42 8.12
N LEU A 184 8.01 -6.65 7.52
CA LEU A 184 8.22 -6.34 6.11
C LEU A 184 7.18 -7.12 5.30
N ARG A 185 6.35 -6.39 4.55
CA ARG A 185 5.28 -6.99 3.76
C ARG A 185 5.43 -6.59 2.30
N PRO A 186 4.99 -7.45 1.38
CA PRO A 186 4.72 -7.05 0.01
C PRO A 186 3.65 -5.95 0.01
N VAL A 187 3.98 -4.78 -0.51
CA VAL A 187 3.09 -3.63 -0.61
C VAL A 187 3.01 -3.19 -2.07
N THR A 188 1.79 -3.07 -2.56
CA THR A 188 1.50 -2.41 -3.83
C THR A 188 1.30 -0.93 -3.55
N THR A 189 2.11 -0.08 -4.18
CA THR A 189 2.11 1.37 -3.98
C THR A 189 1.52 2.07 -5.18
N VAL A 190 0.71 3.09 -4.96
CA VAL A 190 0.22 3.98 -6.02
C VAL A 190 0.70 5.40 -5.76
N SER A 191 1.54 5.92 -6.65
CA SER A 191 2.12 7.27 -6.53
C SER A 191 1.73 8.16 -7.69
N ASP A 192 1.59 9.46 -7.47
CA ASP A 192 1.43 10.43 -8.54
C ASP A 192 2.75 10.56 -9.32
N TYR A 193 2.67 10.49 -10.64
CA TYR A 193 3.85 10.55 -11.50
C TYR A 193 4.52 11.93 -11.49
N GLU A 194 3.74 13.01 -11.39
CA GLU A 194 4.26 14.36 -11.48
C GLU A 194 4.93 14.80 -10.18
N THR A 195 4.30 14.52 -9.05
CA THR A 195 4.85 14.90 -7.74
C THR A 195 5.78 13.84 -7.17
N GLY A 196 5.60 12.56 -7.56
CA GLY A 196 6.26 11.42 -6.93
C GLY A 196 5.65 11.02 -5.59
N ASP A 197 4.60 11.73 -5.15
CA ASP A 197 3.98 11.48 -3.85
C ASP A 197 3.21 10.18 -3.86
N LEU A 198 3.34 9.43 -2.78
CA LEU A 198 2.54 8.24 -2.55
C LEU A 198 1.10 8.66 -2.22
N VAL A 199 0.15 8.13 -2.98
CA VAL A 199 -1.28 8.44 -2.81
C VAL A 199 -1.92 7.44 -1.85
N PHE A 200 -1.67 6.15 -2.07
CA PHE A 200 -2.09 5.08 -1.16
C PHE A 200 -1.27 3.81 -1.36
N GLU A 201 -1.37 2.93 -0.37
CA GLU A 201 -0.76 1.61 -0.34
C GLU A 201 -1.82 0.53 -0.21
N ILE A 202 -1.52 -0.64 -0.76
CA ILE A 202 -2.35 -1.83 -0.62
C ILE A 202 -1.47 -2.99 -0.18
N PHE A 203 -1.88 -3.67 0.89
CA PHE A 203 -1.17 -4.82 1.41
C PHE A 203 -2.13 -5.78 2.12
N LYS A 204 -1.68 -7.02 2.33
CA LYS A 204 -2.45 -8.02 3.06
C LYS A 204 -2.07 -8.05 4.54
N TYR A 205 -3.09 -8.07 5.40
CA TYR A 205 -2.96 -8.25 6.85
C TYR A 205 -3.99 -9.26 7.34
N ASP A 206 -3.51 -10.33 7.99
CA ASP A 206 -4.34 -11.42 8.50
C ASP A 206 -5.33 -12.02 7.47
N GLY A 207 -4.91 -12.07 6.20
CA GLY A 207 -5.74 -12.55 5.09
C GLY A 207 -6.67 -11.51 4.48
N GLU A 208 -6.86 -10.36 5.14
CA GLU A 208 -7.65 -9.24 4.62
C GLU A 208 -6.78 -8.29 3.81
N THR A 209 -7.36 -7.64 2.80
CA THR A 209 -6.68 -6.57 2.07
C THR A 209 -6.95 -5.24 2.77
N ILE A 210 -5.87 -4.57 3.18
CA ILE A 210 -5.93 -3.22 3.72
C ILE A 210 -5.48 -2.24 2.65
N VAL A 211 -6.28 -1.20 2.46
CA VAL A 211 -5.94 -0.02 1.66
C VAL A 211 -5.67 1.13 2.61
N MET A 212 -4.44 1.65 2.57
CA MET A 212 -3.94 2.69 3.44
C MET A 212 -3.76 3.96 2.61
N PRO A 213 -4.63 4.98 2.73
CA PRO A 213 -4.37 6.27 2.12
C PRO A 213 -3.17 6.90 2.81
N VAL A 214 -2.23 7.42 2.01
CA VAL A 214 -1.11 8.18 2.57
C VAL A 214 -1.61 9.58 2.84
N MET A 215 -1.60 9.98 4.11
CA MET A 215 -1.89 11.36 4.47
C MET A 215 -0.69 12.20 4.02
N SER A 216 -0.81 12.77 2.82
CA SER A 216 0.15 13.77 2.34
C SER A 216 0.13 14.96 3.29
N ALA A 217 1.18 15.09 4.11
CA ALA A 217 1.52 16.33 4.80
C ALA A 217 1.99 17.36 3.76
N GLY A 218 1.08 17.88 2.92
CA GLY A 218 1.54 18.67 1.79
C GLY A 218 0.55 19.21 0.76
N THR A 219 -0.76 18.96 0.84
CA THR A 219 -1.73 19.60 -0.07
C THR A 219 -3.07 19.84 0.60
N ALA A 220 -3.12 20.86 1.44
CA ALA A 220 -4.35 21.63 1.60
C ALA A 220 -4.59 22.38 0.28
N PRO A 221 -5.77 22.26 -0.37
CA PRO A 221 -6.09 23.10 -1.51
C PRO A 221 -6.03 24.57 -1.10
N ALA A 222 -5.38 25.40 -1.90
CA ALA A 222 -5.38 26.84 -1.72
C ALA A 222 -6.83 27.38 -1.71
N PRO A 223 -7.17 28.30 -0.80
CA PRO A 223 -8.54 28.76 -0.62
C PRO A 223 -9.00 29.55 -1.85
N LEU A 224 -9.98 29.00 -2.56
CA LEU A 224 -10.77 29.77 -3.51
C LEU A 224 -11.53 30.86 -2.74
N LYS A 225 -11.45 32.09 -3.28
CA LYS A 225 -12.03 33.32 -2.74
C LYS A 225 -13.46 33.09 -2.22
N THR A 226 -13.67 33.53 -0.98
CA THR A 226 -14.95 33.59 -0.26
C THR A 226 -16.10 34.10 -1.12
N PRO A 227 -17.25 33.40 -1.07
CA PRO A 227 -18.51 34.02 -0.74
C PRO A 227 -19.06 33.42 0.55
N ALA A 228 -19.16 34.28 1.58
CA ALA A 228 -19.97 34.18 2.82
C ALA A 228 -19.98 32.86 3.62
N PRO A 229 -19.90 32.92 4.97
CA PRO A 229 -19.69 31.75 5.81
C PRO A 229 -20.88 30.79 5.78
N LEU A 230 -20.69 29.63 5.17
CA LEU A 230 -21.47 28.43 5.45
C LEU A 230 -20.64 27.56 6.39
N LYS A 231 -21.24 27.28 7.55
CA LYS A 231 -20.67 26.56 8.70
C LYS A 231 -20.20 25.17 8.27
N GLU A 232 -19.01 24.79 8.75
CA GLU A 232 -18.54 23.41 8.77
C GLU A 232 -19.59 22.54 9.46
N GLU A 233 -20.17 21.60 8.73
CA GLU A 233 -20.83 20.45 9.35
C GLU A 233 -19.75 19.46 9.81
N GLU A 234 -18.96 19.87 10.82
CA GLU A 234 -18.50 18.89 11.80
C GLU A 234 -19.76 18.22 12.36
N ASN A 235 -19.83 16.88 12.32
CA ASN A 235 -20.96 16.10 12.82
C ASN A 235 -21.42 16.64 14.18
N THR A 236 -22.50 17.42 14.18
CA THR A 236 -23.07 18.04 15.38
C THR A 236 -23.46 16.98 16.40
N GLN A 237 -23.74 15.76 15.92
CA GLN A 237 -24.00 14.57 16.72
C GLN A 237 -22.76 14.08 17.48
N TRP A 238 -21.57 14.11 16.88
CA TRP A 238 -20.34 13.66 17.55
C TRP A 238 -19.91 14.63 18.66
N LYS A 239 -20.01 15.95 18.45
CA LYS A 239 -19.74 16.93 19.51
C LYS A 239 -20.71 16.84 20.69
N ILE A 240 -21.95 16.42 20.44
CA ILE A 240 -22.94 16.20 21.51
C ILE A 240 -22.58 14.93 22.29
N LEU A 241 -22.26 13.84 21.59
CA LEU A 241 -21.83 12.56 22.18
C LEU A 241 -20.52 12.70 22.97
N GLU A 242 -19.52 13.37 22.43
CA GLU A 242 -18.24 13.62 23.10
C GLU A 242 -18.46 14.37 24.40
N LYS A 243 -19.27 15.43 24.39
CA LYS A 243 -19.63 16.18 25.61
C LYS A 243 -20.41 15.34 26.61
N GLU A 244 -21.26 14.43 26.15
CA GLU A 244 -22.04 13.54 27.01
C GLU A 244 -21.16 12.46 27.66
N ILE A 245 -20.26 11.84 26.89
CA ILE A 245 -19.24 10.90 27.36
C ILE A 245 -18.31 11.58 28.36
N GLN A 246 -17.83 12.77 28.02
CA GLN A 246 -16.96 13.58 28.88
C GLN A 246 -17.64 13.91 30.21
N ARG A 247 -18.94 14.25 30.19
CA ARG A 247 -19.72 14.55 31.40
C ARG A 247 -19.97 13.33 32.28
N GLU A 248 -20.23 12.16 31.70
CA GLU A 248 -20.48 10.95 32.49
C GLU A 248 -19.20 10.35 33.06
N ILE A 249 -18.09 10.40 32.32
CA ILE A 249 -16.78 9.92 32.80
C ILE A 249 -16.15 10.91 33.77
N GLY A 250 -16.33 12.21 33.55
CA GLY A 250 -15.87 13.27 34.47
C GLY A 250 -16.51 13.24 35.85
N ARG A 251 -17.49 12.36 36.12
CA ARG A 251 -18.01 12.09 37.48
C ARG A 251 -17.13 11.15 38.30
N TYR A 252 -16.23 10.44 37.64
CA TYR A 252 -15.35 9.42 38.23
C TYR A 252 -13.88 9.83 38.19
N THR A 253 -13.57 11.02 37.68
CA THR A 253 -12.22 11.54 37.51
C THR A 253 -12.15 12.99 37.96
N ASP A 254 -11.11 13.37 38.69
CA ASP A 254 -10.86 14.77 39.07
C ASP A 254 -10.01 15.52 38.01
N GLY A 255 -9.49 14.80 37.01
CA GLY A 255 -8.66 15.31 35.92
C GLY A 255 -9.43 15.59 34.61
N TYR A 256 -8.70 16.08 33.59
CA TYR A 256 -9.25 16.30 32.25
C TYR A 256 -9.54 14.98 31.55
N VAL A 257 -10.71 14.92 30.91
CA VAL A 257 -11.18 13.75 30.16
C VAL A 257 -11.12 14.08 28.67
N ASP A 258 -10.29 13.36 27.93
CA ASP A 258 -10.10 13.51 26.49
C ASP A 258 -10.82 12.36 25.76
N VAL A 259 -11.83 12.68 24.96
CA VAL A 259 -12.69 11.71 24.27
C VAL A 259 -12.41 11.77 22.78
N HIS A 260 -12.10 10.62 22.18
CA HIS A 260 -11.92 10.47 20.75
C HIS A 260 -12.91 9.44 20.19
N MET A 261 -13.78 9.89 19.29
CA MET A 261 -14.68 9.00 18.54
C MET A 261 -13.89 8.22 17.49
N LEU A 262 -13.95 6.89 17.52
CA LEU A 262 -13.36 6.01 16.49
C LEU A 262 -14.39 5.64 15.42
N SER A 263 -15.67 5.60 15.79
CA SER A 263 -16.82 5.37 14.90
C SER A 263 -18.12 5.84 15.57
N ASP A 264 -19.25 5.81 14.86
CA ASP A 264 -20.58 6.10 15.43
C ASP A 264 -20.99 5.17 16.59
N SER A 265 -20.26 4.07 16.79
CA SER A 265 -20.56 3.03 17.77
C SER A 265 -19.40 2.75 18.75
N LYS A 266 -18.26 3.43 18.62
CA LYS A 266 -17.10 3.22 19.49
C LYS A 266 -16.31 4.49 19.78
N ALA A 267 -15.95 4.71 21.04
CA ALA A 267 -15.15 5.84 21.51
C ALA A 267 -14.00 5.37 22.42
N VAL A 268 -12.87 6.07 22.38
CA VAL A 268 -11.75 5.90 23.31
C VAL A 268 -11.67 7.12 24.20
N VAL A 269 -11.49 6.90 25.50
CA VAL A 269 -11.47 7.95 26.50
C VAL A 269 -10.19 7.85 27.32
N TYR A 270 -9.42 8.94 27.33
CA TYR A 270 -8.18 9.04 28.08
C TYR A 270 -8.41 9.83 29.36
N ILE A 271 -8.02 9.23 30.48
CA ILE A 271 -8.13 9.80 31.82
C ILE A 271 -6.86 9.52 32.62
N GLU A 272 -6.66 10.26 33.70
CA GLU A 272 -5.52 10.08 34.60
C GLU A 272 -5.42 8.63 35.11
N ASP A 273 -4.22 8.07 35.13
CA ASP A 273 -3.95 6.65 35.49
C ASP A 273 -4.53 6.27 36.87
N LYS A 274 -4.53 7.23 37.80
CA LYS A 274 -5.10 7.11 39.14
C LYS A 274 -6.62 6.91 39.15
N ASP A 275 -7.32 7.37 38.11
CA ASP A 275 -8.78 7.41 38.03
C ASP A 275 -9.35 6.27 37.14
N VAL A 276 -8.49 5.60 36.35
CA VAL A 276 -8.84 4.43 35.52
C VAL A 276 -9.58 3.32 36.30
N PRO A 277 -9.11 2.88 37.49
CA PRO A 277 -9.81 1.85 38.26
C PRO A 277 -11.20 2.29 38.75
N ALA A 278 -11.40 3.59 39.04
CA ALA A 278 -12.66 4.14 39.50
C ALA A 278 -13.69 4.26 38.36
N ALA A 279 -13.23 4.68 37.18
CA ALA A 279 -14.06 4.80 35.98
C ALA A 279 -14.52 3.44 35.43
N ILE A 280 -13.68 2.40 35.49
CA ILE A 280 -14.06 1.03 35.12
C ILE A 280 -14.96 0.39 36.20
N GLY A 281 -14.64 0.60 37.48
CA GLY A 281 -15.36 0.05 38.62
C GLY A 281 -15.10 -1.44 38.87
N LYS A 282 -15.48 -1.95 40.05
CA LYS A 282 -15.27 -3.36 40.42
C LYS A 282 -15.97 -4.30 39.43
N GLY A 283 -15.19 -5.08 38.68
CA GLY A 283 -15.68 -6.00 37.66
C GLY A 283 -16.27 -5.32 36.41
N GLY A 284 -15.91 -4.08 36.12
CA GLY A 284 -16.40 -3.36 34.93
C GLY A 284 -17.83 -2.80 35.07
N LYS A 285 -18.40 -2.82 36.27
CA LYS A 285 -19.80 -2.42 36.51
C LYS A 285 -20.08 -0.94 36.19
N ASN A 286 -19.11 -0.05 36.41
CA ASN A 286 -19.29 1.39 36.17
C ASN A 286 -19.22 1.70 34.67
N ILE A 287 -18.22 1.16 33.96
CA ILE A 287 -18.11 1.31 32.51
C ILE A 287 -19.31 0.70 31.77
N ALA A 288 -19.81 -0.46 32.22
CA ALA A 288 -21.01 -1.07 31.64
C ALA A 288 -22.27 -0.19 31.82
N ALA A 289 -22.41 0.50 32.96
CA ALA A 289 -23.52 1.42 33.19
C ALA A 289 -23.43 2.67 32.31
N ILE A 290 -22.22 3.17 32.05
CA ILE A 290 -21.97 4.32 31.17
C ILE A 290 -22.24 3.94 29.71
N VAL A 291 -21.73 2.78 29.25
CA VAL A 291 -21.97 2.24 27.91
C VAL A 291 -23.47 2.04 27.63
N ASN A 292 -24.22 1.49 28.59
CA ASN A 292 -25.67 1.30 28.45
C ASN A 292 -26.47 2.62 28.42
N LYS A 293 -25.92 3.69 28.99
CA LYS A 293 -26.58 5.00 29.05
C LYS A 293 -26.29 5.86 27.82
N VAL A 294 -25.06 5.79 27.30
CA VAL A 294 -24.61 6.53 26.11
C VAL A 294 -24.92 5.75 24.83
N GLY A 295 -25.02 4.41 24.90
CA GLY A 295 -25.36 3.55 23.76
C GLY A 295 -24.19 3.21 22.83
N ILE A 296 -22.94 3.43 23.28
CA ILE A 296 -21.71 3.34 22.47
C ILE A 296 -20.64 2.58 23.25
N GLY A 297 -19.83 1.77 22.57
CA GLY A 297 -18.71 1.05 23.18
C GLY A 297 -17.58 2.00 23.58
N ILE A 298 -17.26 2.08 24.87
CA ILE A 298 -16.27 3.00 25.42
C ILE A 298 -15.05 2.23 25.92
N ASP A 299 -13.87 2.55 25.40
CA ASP A 299 -12.57 2.03 25.85
C ASP A 299 -11.86 3.09 26.71
N ILE A 300 -11.53 2.78 27.96
CA ILE A 300 -10.89 3.72 28.90
C ILE A 300 -9.40 3.43 28.94
N ARG A 301 -8.58 4.45 28.67
CA ARG A 301 -7.12 4.35 28.68
C ARG A 301 -6.45 5.35 29.61
N PRO A 302 -5.31 4.98 30.21
CA PRO A 302 -4.48 5.90 30.98
C PRO A 302 -3.89 7.01 30.09
N ARG A 303 -3.86 8.24 30.59
CA ARG A 303 -3.30 9.42 29.90
C ARG A 303 -1.80 9.28 29.64
N THR A 304 -1.07 8.49 30.42
CA THR A 304 0.34 8.20 30.16
C THR A 304 0.59 7.43 28.84
N GLU A 305 -0.43 6.80 28.25
CA GLU A 305 -0.36 6.24 26.89
C GLU A 305 -0.49 7.32 25.80
N LEU A 306 -1.10 8.47 26.13
CA LEU A 306 -1.21 9.63 25.25
C LEU A 306 0.09 10.48 25.25
N GLU A 307 0.84 10.46 26.37
CA GLU A 307 2.06 11.29 26.57
C GLU A 307 3.39 10.60 26.21
N LYS A 308 3.39 9.33 25.78
CA LYS A 308 4.62 8.64 25.35
C LYS A 308 5.07 9.06 23.95
N VAL A 309 5.75 10.21 23.89
CA VAL A 309 6.83 10.51 22.94
C VAL A 309 8.08 9.72 23.40
N PRO A 310 8.91 9.16 22.49
CA PRO A 310 9.96 8.19 22.83
C PRO A 310 10.99 8.78 23.80
N ALA A 311 11.17 8.13 24.95
CA ALA A 311 12.30 8.38 25.83
C ALA A 311 13.46 7.44 25.48
N ALA A 312 14.66 8.01 25.50
CA ALA A 312 15.97 7.44 25.19
C ALA A 312 16.31 6.15 25.99
N PRO A 313 17.32 5.36 25.55
CA PRO A 313 17.48 3.96 25.91
C PRO A 313 17.93 3.77 27.37
N VAL A 314 17.40 2.72 28.00
CA VAL A 314 17.88 2.21 29.28
C VAL A 314 19.19 1.46 29.04
N GLN A 315 20.18 1.68 29.89
CA GLN A 315 21.50 1.05 29.85
C GLN A 315 21.38 -0.49 29.82
N GLU A 316 21.85 -1.10 28.73
CA GLU A 316 22.07 -2.54 28.62
C GLU A 316 23.54 -2.85 28.92
N GLU A 317 23.78 -3.91 29.70
CA GLU A 317 25.11 -4.34 30.14
C GLU A 317 25.99 -4.71 28.93
N GLU A 318 26.99 -3.88 28.62
CA GLU A 318 28.03 -4.17 27.63
C GLU A 318 29.09 -5.09 28.25
N LEU A 319 29.17 -6.33 27.78
CA LEU A 319 30.19 -7.29 28.20
C LEU A 319 31.23 -7.49 27.08
N GLN A 320 32.48 -7.14 27.37
CA GLN A 320 33.61 -7.31 26.45
C GLN A 320 34.24 -8.69 26.61
N LEU A 321 34.40 -9.42 25.51
CA LEU A 321 35.16 -10.67 25.47
C LEU A 321 36.58 -10.44 24.96
N GLY A 322 37.54 -11.07 25.62
CA GLY A 322 38.91 -11.21 25.14
C GLY A 322 38.94 -11.94 23.80
N GLY A 323 39.21 -11.20 22.74
CA GLY A 323 39.19 -11.69 21.37
C GLY A 323 38.58 -10.73 20.33
N GLY A 324 38.08 -9.56 20.74
CA GLY A 324 37.63 -8.51 19.82
C GLY A 324 36.17 -8.61 19.37
N VAL A 325 35.40 -9.57 19.90
CA VAL A 325 33.98 -9.76 19.58
C VAL A 325 33.12 -9.22 20.71
N LYS A 326 32.18 -8.32 20.42
CA LYS A 326 31.22 -7.79 21.41
C LYS A 326 29.91 -8.56 21.28
N ILE A 327 29.32 -8.98 22.40
CA ILE A 327 28.00 -9.63 22.39
C ILE A 327 27.02 -8.71 23.10
N ARG A 328 25.93 -8.36 22.42
CA ARG A 328 24.80 -7.63 23.02
C ARG A 328 23.68 -8.63 23.28
N MET A 329 23.14 -8.62 24.50
CA MET A 329 22.04 -9.50 24.89
C MET A 329 20.81 -8.67 25.23
N ASP A 330 19.72 -8.93 24.55
CA ASP A 330 18.38 -8.41 24.88
C ASP A 330 17.54 -9.53 25.52
N LYS A 331 16.37 -9.21 26.07
CA LYS A 331 15.41 -10.13 26.68
C LYS A 331 15.01 -11.27 25.74
N LYS A 332 15.01 -11.04 24.41
CA LYS A 332 14.59 -12.01 23.40
C LYS A 332 15.68 -12.46 22.42
N GLN A 333 16.78 -11.73 22.27
CA GLN A 333 17.79 -11.99 21.23
C GLN A 333 19.23 -11.82 21.74
N LEU A 334 20.16 -12.52 21.09
CA LEU A 334 21.60 -12.38 21.28
C LEU A 334 22.20 -11.89 19.95
N ALA A 335 22.91 -10.77 19.98
CA ALA A 335 23.57 -10.20 18.81
C ALA A 335 25.10 -10.26 19.01
N ILE A 336 25.80 -10.86 18.04
CA ILE A 336 27.26 -10.88 17.99
C ILE A 336 27.71 -9.75 17.07
N ILE A 337 28.41 -8.76 17.60
CA ILE A 337 28.86 -7.56 16.89
C ILE A 337 30.29 -7.79 16.38
N CYS A 338 30.43 -7.80 15.06
CA CYS A 338 31.66 -8.02 14.30
C CYS A 338 31.69 -7.14 13.02
N PRO A 339 31.78 -5.80 13.17
CA PRO A 339 31.73 -4.85 12.05
C PRO A 339 32.80 -5.07 10.98
N GLU A 340 33.95 -5.64 11.33
CA GLU A 340 35.04 -5.94 10.40
C GLU A 340 34.70 -7.03 9.36
N GLN A 341 33.65 -7.83 9.61
CA GLN A 341 33.22 -8.95 8.74
C GLN A 341 31.83 -8.73 8.13
N SER A 342 31.34 -7.50 8.09
CA SER A 342 30.04 -7.13 7.47
C SER A 342 29.88 -7.71 6.05
N GLY A 343 28.71 -8.29 5.78
CA GLY A 343 28.34 -8.89 4.49
C GLY A 343 29.06 -10.21 4.15
N LYS A 344 29.89 -10.75 5.05
CA LYS A 344 30.62 -12.01 4.83
C LYS A 344 30.01 -13.18 5.59
N ILE A 345 30.27 -14.38 5.09
CA ILE A 345 29.97 -15.62 5.80
C ILE A 345 31.14 -15.91 6.74
N VAL A 346 30.85 -16.14 8.01
CA VAL A 346 31.86 -16.41 9.05
C VAL A 346 31.55 -17.70 9.79
N ASP A 347 32.59 -18.46 10.07
CA ASP A 347 32.58 -19.59 10.99
C ASP A 347 32.89 -19.11 12.40
N VAL A 348 32.02 -19.46 13.34
CA VAL A 348 32.11 -19.10 14.76
C VAL A 348 32.71 -20.27 15.53
N PHE A 349 33.77 -20.01 16.28
CA PHE A 349 34.50 -20.99 17.10
C PHE A 349 34.52 -20.59 18.57
N SER A 350 34.44 -21.57 19.47
CA SER A 350 34.84 -21.43 20.88
C SER A 350 36.17 -22.13 21.07
N GLY A 351 37.25 -21.37 21.29
CA GLY A 351 38.61 -21.93 21.39
C GLY A 351 39.07 -22.65 20.12
N LYS A 352 39.01 -23.99 20.12
CA LYS A 352 39.33 -24.89 18.99
C LYS A 352 38.12 -25.61 18.41
N GLU A 353 36.94 -25.44 19.02
CA GLU A 353 35.71 -26.13 18.64
C GLU A 353 34.87 -25.24 17.73
N TYR A 354 34.42 -25.81 16.61
CA TYR A 354 33.50 -25.15 15.68
C TYR A 354 32.08 -25.16 16.28
N LEU A 355 31.41 -24.00 16.28
CA LEU A 355 30.03 -23.88 16.76
C LEU A 355 29.04 -23.87 15.59
N PHE A 356 29.15 -22.90 14.68
CA PHE A 356 28.25 -22.74 13.53
C PHE A 356 28.81 -21.73 12.52
N THR A 357 28.30 -21.77 11.29
CA THR A 357 28.51 -20.76 10.26
C THR A 357 27.33 -19.80 10.24
N ALA A 358 27.58 -18.50 10.13
CA ALA A 358 26.54 -17.49 9.98
C ALA A 358 26.97 -16.38 9.01
N THR A 359 25.98 -15.78 8.35
CA THR A 359 26.18 -14.60 7.52
C THR A 359 26.07 -13.36 8.40
N VAL A 360 27.08 -12.51 8.36
CA VAL A 360 27.07 -11.21 9.04
C VAL A 360 26.24 -10.23 8.21
N ASN A 361 25.30 -9.54 8.83
CA ASN A 361 24.49 -8.52 8.14
C ASN A 361 25.35 -7.30 7.75
N ASP A 362 24.77 -6.39 6.96
CA ASP A 362 25.46 -5.17 6.50
C ASP A 362 25.87 -4.23 7.65
N SER A 363 25.19 -4.33 8.79
CA SER A 363 25.51 -3.61 10.03
C SER A 363 26.64 -4.26 10.84
N GLY A 364 27.17 -5.41 10.40
CA GLY A 364 28.23 -6.10 11.11
C GLY A 364 27.77 -6.96 12.29
N GLU A 365 26.52 -7.39 12.33
CA GLU A 365 25.92 -8.14 13.44
C GLU A 365 25.39 -9.50 12.99
N ILE A 366 25.47 -10.48 13.89
CA ILE A 366 24.84 -11.80 13.75
C ILE A 366 23.77 -11.92 14.83
N HIS A 367 22.50 -12.04 14.43
CA HIS A 367 21.39 -12.17 15.35
C HIS A 367 21.00 -13.64 15.56
N LEU A 368 20.92 -14.04 16.82
CA LEU A 368 20.49 -15.36 17.26
C LEU A 368 19.32 -15.20 18.22
N ALA A 369 18.28 -16.02 18.05
CA ALA A 369 17.21 -16.09 19.02
C ALA A 369 17.75 -16.66 20.35
N LYS A 370 17.48 -16.02 21.49
CA LYS A 370 18.07 -16.40 22.79
C LYS A 370 17.69 -17.83 23.20
N ASN A 371 16.55 -18.33 22.77
CA ASN A 371 16.06 -19.70 23.02
C ASN A 371 16.66 -20.76 22.07
N SER A 372 17.46 -20.36 21.07
CA SER A 372 18.14 -21.31 20.19
C SER A 372 19.18 -22.11 20.98
N THR A 373 19.31 -23.40 20.66
CA THR A 373 20.35 -24.27 21.22
C THR A 373 21.75 -23.68 21.03
N ILE A 374 21.98 -23.02 19.89
CA ILE A 374 23.25 -22.36 19.55
C ILE A 374 23.50 -21.14 20.46
N ALA A 375 22.46 -20.34 20.72
CA ALA A 375 22.55 -19.16 21.59
C ALA A 375 22.75 -19.57 23.06
N GLN A 376 22.06 -20.61 23.53
CA GLN A 376 22.21 -21.15 24.88
C GLN A 376 23.63 -21.72 25.09
N GLU A 377 24.18 -22.44 24.11
CA GLU A 377 25.54 -22.97 24.18
C GLU A 377 26.59 -21.85 24.16
N LEU A 378 26.40 -20.81 23.34
CA LEU A 378 27.23 -19.59 23.34
C LEU A 378 27.22 -18.89 24.71
N ILE A 379 26.05 -18.70 25.32
CA ILE A 379 25.90 -18.07 26.64
C ILE A 379 26.57 -18.92 27.72
N LYS A 380 26.44 -20.25 27.64
CA LYS A 380 27.07 -21.18 28.57
C LYS A 380 28.60 -21.12 28.48
N ARG A 381 29.16 -21.26 27.27
CA ARG A 381 30.61 -21.19 26.99
C ARG A 381 31.18 -19.81 27.37
N TYR A 382 30.39 -18.75 27.16
CA TYR A 382 30.70 -17.40 27.61
C TYR A 382 30.84 -17.31 29.14
N ASN A 383 29.87 -17.83 29.88
CA ASN A 383 29.90 -17.85 31.35
C ASN A 383 31.04 -18.73 31.91
N GLU A 384 31.47 -19.74 31.15
CA GLU A 384 32.62 -20.60 31.46
C GLU A 384 33.97 -19.95 31.14
N GLY A 385 33.98 -18.78 30.47
CA GLY A 385 35.17 -17.98 30.19
C GLY A 385 35.90 -18.32 28.88
N ASP A 386 35.26 -19.07 27.97
CA ASP A 386 35.87 -19.45 26.70
C ASP A 386 36.01 -18.27 25.72
N SER A 387 37.10 -18.27 24.94
CA SER A 387 37.31 -17.26 23.90
C SER A 387 36.54 -17.60 22.62
N ILE A 388 35.61 -16.74 22.22
CA ILE A 388 34.88 -16.85 20.94
C ILE A 388 35.68 -16.18 19.82
N LYS A 389 35.88 -16.87 18.70
CA LYS A 389 36.61 -16.38 17.52
C LYS A 389 35.77 -16.56 16.25
N LEU A 390 35.85 -15.58 15.36
CA LEU A 390 35.20 -15.60 14.05
C LEU A 390 36.26 -15.77 12.97
N ARG A 391 36.01 -16.63 11.98
CA ARG A 391 36.86 -16.78 10.79
C ARG A 391 36.00 -16.61 9.53
N PRO A 392 36.32 -15.69 8.61
CA PRO A 392 35.63 -15.63 7.33
C PRO A 392 35.88 -16.93 6.54
N VAL A 393 34.84 -17.39 5.85
CA VAL A 393 34.87 -18.57 4.98
C VAL A 393 35.51 -18.24 3.64
#